data_AF-A0A0J8GVU4-F1
#
_entry.id   AF-A0A0J8GVU4-F1
#
_cell.length_a   1.000
_cell.length_b   1.000
_cell.length_c   1.000
_cell.angle_alpha   90.00
_cell.angle_beta   90.00
_cell.angle_gamma   90.00
#
_symmetry.space_group_name_H-M   'P 1'
#
loop_
_entity.id
_entity.type
_entity.pdbx_description
1 polymer ?
#
loop_
_entity_poly.entity_id
_entity_poly.type
_entity_poly.pdbx_seq_one_letter_code
_entity_poly.pdbx_strand_id
1 'polypeptide(L)'
;MEEVEFAKIVVPAVVGLISGAVGSLVAPWVNWRIEKKRKQIEYKHSLIKIAREKIDNAETIEDILSSSIWGFIDSNLTNQETSSISSGTNYFQTVNDGMTQLHMKKQVISKMLNRVEKQWGL
;
A
#
# COMPACT_ATOMS: atom_id res chain seq x y z
N MET A 1 19.09 43.76 45.49
CA MET A 1 19.74 43.38 44.20
C MET A 1 19.84 41.86 44.05
N GLU A 2 20.14 41.13 45.13
CA GLU A 2 20.23 39.65 45.16
C GLU A 2 18.96 38.90 44.67
N GLU A 3 17.77 39.32 45.07
CA GLU A 3 16.52 38.65 44.65
C GLU A 3 16.27 38.69 43.14
N VAL A 4 16.76 39.74 42.46
CA VAL A 4 16.62 39.92 41.02
C VAL A 4 17.58 39.00 40.25
N GLU A 5 18.73 38.65 40.83
CA GLU A 5 19.66 37.68 40.22
C GLU A 5 19.14 36.25 40.35
N PHE A 6 18.55 35.90 41.49
CA PHE A 6 17.96 34.57 41.70
C PHE A 6 16.81 34.30 40.73
N ALA A 7 15.91 35.28 40.53
CA ALA A 7 14.81 35.16 39.57
C ALA A 7 15.31 34.97 38.12
N LYS A 8 16.43 35.60 37.74
CA LYS A 8 17.04 35.45 36.40
C LYS A 8 17.57 34.06 36.12
N ILE A 9 17.87 33.26 37.16
CA ILE A 9 18.37 31.88 37.02
C ILE A 9 17.22 30.87 37.09
N VAL A 10 16.27 31.07 38.02
CA VAL A 10 15.18 30.12 38.26
C VAL A 10 14.18 30.09 37.10
N VAL A 11 13.82 31.26 36.54
CA VAL A 11 12.86 31.34 35.44
C VAL A 11 13.31 30.54 34.20
N PRO A 12 14.53 30.72 33.66
CA PRO A 12 14.97 29.94 32.50
C PRO A 12 15.14 28.45 32.84
N ALA A 13 15.54 28.10 34.06
CA ALA A 13 15.63 26.70 34.49
C ALA A 13 14.25 26.00 34.48
N VAL A 14 13.22 26.67 35.00
CA VAL A 14 11.84 26.14 35.00
C VAL A 14 11.27 26.09 33.58
N VAL A 15 11.49 27.11 32.75
CA VAL A 15 11.06 27.12 31.34
C VAL A 15 11.74 26.01 30.54
N GLY A 16 13.04 25.77 30.78
CA GLY A 16 13.79 24.68 30.16
C GLY A 16 13.27 23.30 30.57
N LEU A 17 12.93 23.11 31.84
CA LEU A 17 12.32 21.87 32.35
C LEU A 17 10.94 21.62 31.73
N ILE A 18 10.07 22.63 31.70
CA ILE A 18 8.73 22.50 31.10
C ILE A 18 8.85 22.23 29.60
N SER A 19 9.75 22.92 28.89
CA SER A 19 9.97 22.70 27.45
C SER A 19 10.54 21.30 27.18
N GLY A 20 11.45 20.82 28.02
CA GLY A 20 11.97 19.45 27.95
C GLY A 20 10.91 18.39 28.22
N ALA A 21 10.02 18.62 29.19
CA ALA A 21 8.90 17.73 29.51
C ALA A 21 7.81 17.72 28.41
N VAL A 22 7.52 18.88 27.81
CA VAL A 22 6.60 18.95 26.66
C VAL A 22 7.23 18.28 25.43
N GLY A 23 8.52 18.50 25.19
CA GLY A 23 9.26 17.87 24.10
C GLY A 23 9.30 16.34 24.23
N SER A 24 9.49 15.81 25.44
CA SER A 24 9.48 14.36 25.69
C SER A 24 8.11 13.72 25.46
N LEU A 25 7.03 14.48 25.62
CA LEU A 25 5.67 14.02 25.34
C LEU A 25 5.29 14.16 23.86
N VAL A 26 5.73 15.19 23.16
CA VAL A 26 5.38 15.43 21.73
C VAL A 26 6.18 14.54 20.78
N ALA A 27 7.47 14.29 21.08
CA ALA A 27 8.35 13.45 20.28
C ALA A 27 7.77 12.05 19.95
N PRO A 28 7.23 11.26 20.91
CA PRO A 28 6.68 9.94 20.60
C PRO A 28 5.45 10.00 19.70
N TRP A 29 4.65 11.06 19.72
CA TRP A 29 3.44 11.20 18.89
C TRP A 29 3.80 11.46 17.43
N VAL A 30 4.80 12.33 17.21
CA VAL A 30 5.31 12.60 15.87
C VAL A 30 5.95 11.33 15.30
N ASN A 31 6.79 10.65 16.09
CA ASN A 31 7.42 9.40 15.66
C ASN A 31 6.37 8.32 15.34
N TRP A 32 5.36 8.15 16.19
CA TRP A 32 4.26 7.22 15.95
C TRP A 32 3.49 7.54 14.67
N ARG A 33 3.23 8.82 14.40
CA ARG A 33 2.52 9.24 13.18
C ARG A 33 3.34 8.94 11.92
N ILE A 34 4.65 9.18 11.96
CA ILE A 34 5.56 8.85 10.86
C ILE A 34 5.62 7.34 10.66
N GLU A 35 5.80 6.58 11.73
CA GLU A 35 5.89 5.13 11.65
C GLU A 35 4.58 4.49 11.18
N LYS A 36 3.43 5.02 11.60
CA LYS A 36 2.12 4.60 11.11
C LYS A 36 1.99 4.81 9.60
N LYS A 37 2.40 5.99 9.09
CA LYS A 37 2.41 6.25 7.65
C LYS A 37 3.36 5.31 6.91
N ARG A 38 4.56 5.09 7.45
CA ARG A 38 5.54 4.16 6.86
C ARG A 38 4.96 2.76 6.74
N LYS A 39 4.38 2.22 7.83
CA LYS A 39 3.76 0.88 7.83
C LYS A 39 2.60 0.77 6.85
N GLN A 40 1.80 1.83 6.69
CA GLN A 40 0.72 1.85 5.70
C GLN A 40 1.25 1.79 4.26
N ILE A 41 2.29 2.56 3.93
CA ILE A 41 2.91 2.56 2.60
C ILE A 41 3.58 1.21 2.33
N GLU A 42 4.32 0.68 3.31
CA GLU A 42 4.98 -0.63 3.23
C GLU A 42 3.97 -1.76 3.00
N TYR A 43 2.83 -1.75 3.70
CA TYR A 43 1.74 -2.70 3.49
C TYR A 43 1.15 -2.61 2.08
N LYS A 44 0.95 -1.40 1.55
CA LYS A 44 0.45 -1.23 0.18
C LYS A 44 1.44 -1.75 -0.86
N HIS A 45 2.73 -1.44 -0.71
CA HIS A 45 3.77 -1.98 -1.60
C HIS A 45 3.85 -3.50 -1.51
N SER A 46 3.78 -4.08 -0.31
CA SER A 46 3.84 -5.52 -0.13
C SER A 46 2.64 -6.21 -0.78
N LEU A 47 1.43 -5.67 -0.68
CA LEU A 47 0.26 -6.19 -1.38
C LEU A 47 0.42 -6.18 -2.90
N ILE A 48 0.86 -5.06 -3.49
CA ILE A 48 1.09 -4.98 -4.95
C ILE A 48 2.18 -5.95 -5.38
N LYS A 49 3.27 -6.05 -4.61
CA LYS A 49 4.36 -6.99 -4.89
C LYS A 49 3.88 -8.43 -4.87
N ILE A 50 3.15 -8.84 -3.83
CA ILE A 50 2.58 -10.18 -3.70
C ILE A 50 1.62 -10.46 -4.86
N ALA A 51 0.78 -9.50 -5.22
CA ALA A 51 -0.13 -9.64 -6.35
C ALA A 51 0.62 -9.86 -7.68
N ARG A 52 1.63 -9.03 -7.97
CA ARG A 52 2.48 -9.17 -9.17
C ARG A 52 3.18 -10.52 -9.21
N GLU A 53 3.82 -10.91 -8.11
CA GLU A 53 4.51 -12.19 -8.00
C GLU A 53 3.57 -13.38 -8.24
N LYS A 54 2.34 -13.32 -7.72
CA LYS A 54 1.33 -14.36 -7.97
C LYS A 54 0.87 -14.40 -9.42
N ILE A 55 0.68 -13.25 -10.05
CA ILE A 55 0.27 -13.16 -11.46
C ILE A 55 1.38 -13.65 -12.37
N ASP A 56 2.63 -13.24 -12.13
CA ASP A 56 3.77 -13.59 -12.97
C ASP A 56 4.05 -15.10 -12.93
N ASN A 57 4.02 -15.70 -11.74
CA ASN A 57 4.29 -17.12 -11.53
C ASN A 57 3.11 -18.05 -11.81
N ALA A 58 1.89 -17.54 -12.01
CA ALA A 58 0.73 -18.39 -12.29
C ALA A 58 0.84 -19.06 -13.67
N GLU A 59 0.65 -20.37 -13.73
CA GLU A 59 0.63 -21.13 -14.98
C GLU A 59 -0.76 -21.15 -15.60
N THR A 60 -1.79 -21.04 -14.78
CA THR A 60 -3.21 -21.01 -15.19
C THR A 60 -3.93 -19.81 -14.58
N ILE A 61 -5.14 -19.50 -15.08
CA ILE A 61 -5.96 -18.45 -14.47
C ILE A 61 -6.55 -18.94 -13.15
N GLU A 62 -6.84 -20.24 -13.05
CA GLU A 62 -7.35 -20.91 -11.86
C GLU A 62 -6.39 -20.76 -10.66
N ASP A 63 -5.07 -20.76 -10.89
CA ASP A 63 -4.08 -20.49 -9.85
C ASP A 63 -4.22 -19.09 -9.26
N ILE A 64 -4.59 -18.11 -10.09
CA ILE A 64 -4.83 -16.73 -9.65
C ILE A 64 -6.17 -16.64 -8.91
N LEU A 65 -7.23 -17.25 -9.46
CA LEU A 65 -8.59 -17.20 -8.91
C LEU A 65 -8.70 -17.90 -7.55
N SER A 66 -7.98 -19.02 -7.37
CA SER A 66 -7.95 -19.77 -6.12
C SER A 66 -7.03 -19.17 -5.06
N SER A 67 -6.21 -18.18 -5.44
CA SER A 67 -5.27 -17.55 -4.51
C SER A 67 -5.98 -16.65 -3.49
N SER A 68 -5.36 -16.50 -2.32
CA SER A 68 -5.83 -15.57 -1.29
C SER A 68 -5.80 -14.10 -1.74
N ILE A 69 -5.03 -13.77 -2.78
CA ILE A 69 -4.96 -12.41 -3.33
C ILE A 69 -6.14 -12.10 -4.27
N TRP A 70 -6.90 -13.11 -4.71
CA TRP A 70 -8.04 -12.91 -5.60
C TRP A 70 -9.08 -11.95 -5.03
N GLY A 71 -9.40 -12.03 -3.74
CA GLY A 71 -10.36 -11.09 -3.13
C GLY A 71 -9.92 -9.62 -3.20
N PHE A 72 -8.61 -9.37 -3.13
CA PHE A 72 -8.06 -8.03 -3.37
C PHE A 72 -8.14 -7.63 -4.84
N ILE A 73 -7.84 -8.55 -5.75
CA ILE A 73 -7.93 -8.31 -7.20
C ILE A 73 -9.37 -8.00 -7.58
N ASP A 74 -10.31 -8.89 -7.25
CA ASP A 74 -11.74 -8.81 -7.57
C ASP A 74 -12.37 -7.50 -7.09
N SER A 75 -12.12 -7.11 -5.83
CA SER A 75 -12.65 -5.86 -5.26
C SER A 75 -12.13 -4.59 -5.94
N ASN A 76 -11.04 -4.68 -6.72
CA ASN A 76 -10.46 -3.55 -7.43
C ASN A 76 -10.68 -3.61 -8.95
N LEU A 77 -11.26 -4.69 -9.48
CA LEU A 77 -11.63 -4.78 -10.89
C LEU A 77 -12.88 -3.96 -11.18
N THR A 78 -12.94 -3.39 -12.38
CA THR A 78 -14.17 -2.82 -12.94
C THR A 78 -15.06 -3.93 -13.49
N ASN A 79 -16.34 -3.62 -13.71
CA ASN A 79 -17.29 -4.56 -14.33
C ASN A 79 -16.81 -5.07 -15.70
N GLN A 80 -16.14 -4.21 -16.48
CA GLN A 80 -15.58 -4.56 -17.78
C GLN A 80 -14.37 -5.52 -17.67
N GLU A 81 -13.45 -5.23 -16.75
CA GLU A 81 -12.29 -6.08 -16.49
C GLU A 81 -12.71 -7.45 -15.92
N THR A 82 -13.68 -7.46 -15.00
CA THR A 82 -14.29 -8.68 -14.43
C THR A 82 -14.88 -9.56 -15.53
N SER A 83 -15.64 -8.96 -16.45
CA SER A 83 -16.22 -9.66 -17.60
C SER A 83 -15.11 -10.25 -18.49
N SER A 84 -14.03 -9.51 -18.71
CA SER A 84 -12.91 -9.99 -19.55
C SER A 84 -12.16 -11.19 -18.93
N ILE A 85 -12.17 -11.32 -17.60
CA ILE A 85 -11.57 -12.45 -16.88
C ILE A 85 -12.52 -13.65 -16.83
N SER A 86 -13.82 -13.42 -16.64
CA SER A 86 -14.83 -14.48 -16.48
C SER A 86 -15.39 -15.04 -17.79
N SER A 87 -15.36 -14.29 -18.90
CA SER A 87 -15.97 -14.69 -20.19
C SER A 87 -15.24 -15.81 -20.95
N GLY A 88 -14.38 -16.59 -20.29
CA GLY A 88 -13.43 -17.50 -20.96
C GLY A 88 -13.82 -18.97 -21.06
N THR A 89 -14.98 -19.41 -20.60
CA THR A 89 -15.27 -20.86 -20.48
C THR A 89 -15.68 -21.58 -21.77
N ASN A 90 -15.92 -20.93 -22.91
CA ASN A 90 -16.46 -21.63 -24.09
C ASN A 90 -16.05 -21.10 -25.48
N TYR A 91 -14.80 -20.67 -25.67
CA TYR A 91 -14.29 -20.56 -27.04
C TYR A 91 -12.88 -21.12 -27.14
N PHE A 92 -12.80 -22.33 -27.71
CA PHE A 92 -11.65 -22.78 -28.49
C PHE A 92 -11.46 -21.82 -29.68
N GLN A 93 -11.03 -20.58 -29.39
CA GLN A 93 -10.44 -19.72 -30.40
C GLN A 93 -8.95 -19.83 -30.20
N THR A 94 -8.36 -20.68 -31.03
CA THR A 94 -6.97 -20.61 -31.45
C THR A 94 -6.79 -19.24 -32.09
N VAL A 95 -6.51 -18.22 -31.26
CA VAL A 95 -6.13 -16.91 -31.78
C VAL A 95 -4.77 -17.12 -32.44
N ASN A 96 -4.72 -16.96 -33.76
CA ASN A 96 -3.54 -17.06 -34.61
C ASN A 96 -2.45 -16.00 -34.31
N ASP A 97 -2.52 -15.36 -33.15
CA ASP A 97 -1.77 -14.15 -32.79
C ASP A 97 -0.98 -14.36 -31.50
N GLY A 98 -0.27 -15.49 -31.37
CA GLY A 98 0.82 -15.77 -30.41
C GLY A 98 0.57 -15.59 -28.90
N MET A 99 -0.57 -15.05 -28.48
CA MET A 99 -0.82 -14.52 -27.14
C MET A 99 -1.88 -15.39 -26.49
N THR A 100 -1.48 -16.13 -25.47
CA THR A 100 -2.37 -17.06 -24.75
C THR A 100 -3.48 -16.27 -24.03
N GLN A 101 -4.67 -16.87 -23.89
CA GLN A 101 -5.77 -16.25 -23.11
C GLN A 101 -5.31 -15.89 -21.68
N LEU A 102 -4.40 -16.68 -21.11
CA LEU A 102 -3.73 -16.38 -19.85
C LEU A 102 -3.02 -15.03 -19.90
N HIS A 103 -2.22 -14.77 -20.94
CA HIS A 103 -1.49 -13.51 -21.08
C HIS A 103 -2.44 -12.31 -21.13
N MET A 104 -3.54 -12.40 -21.87
CA MET A 104 -4.55 -11.34 -21.91
C MET A 104 -5.15 -11.06 -20.53
N LYS A 105 -5.52 -12.11 -19.79
CA LYS A 105 -6.05 -11.97 -18.43
C LYS A 105 -5.01 -11.40 -17.46
N LYS A 106 -3.75 -11.86 -17.52
CA LYS A 106 -2.63 -11.29 -16.76
C LYS A 106 -2.47 -9.79 -17.08
N GLN A 107 -2.56 -9.41 -18.35
CA GLN A 107 -2.46 -8.01 -18.76
C GLN A 107 -3.58 -7.13 -18.18
N VAL A 108 -4.82 -7.64 -18.14
CA VAL A 108 -5.96 -6.94 -17.52
C VAL A 108 -5.68 -6.71 -16.03
N ILE A 109 -5.27 -7.75 -15.31
CA ILE A 109 -4.97 -7.64 -13.88
C ILE A 109 -3.77 -6.70 -13.65
N SER A 110 -2.73 -6.76 -14.47
CA SER A 110 -1.58 -5.86 -14.38
C SER A 110 -1.95 -4.40 -14.62
N LYS A 111 -2.86 -4.10 -15.56
CA LYS A 111 -3.40 -2.74 -15.76
C LYS A 111 -4.17 -2.26 -14.53
N MET A 112 -4.99 -3.14 -13.94
CA MET A 112 -5.70 -2.85 -12.69
C MET A 112 -4.71 -2.54 -11.56
N LEU A 113 -3.66 -3.35 -11.38
CA LEU A 113 -2.65 -3.11 -10.33
C LEU A 113 -1.95 -1.76 -10.52
N ASN A 114 -1.58 -1.39 -11.74
CA ASN A 114 -0.99 -0.09 -12.03
C ASN A 114 -1.95 1.07 -11.73
N ARG A 115 -3.25 0.88 -11.94
CA ARG A 115 -4.28 1.87 -11.56
C ARG A 115 -4.35 2.01 -10.05
N VAL A 116 -4.35 0.91 -9.30
CA VAL A 116 -4.37 0.92 -7.83
C VAL A 116 -3.11 1.58 -7.25
N GLU A 117 -1.93 1.26 -7.80
CA GLU A 117 -0.65 1.85 -7.43
C GLU A 117 -0.68 3.39 -7.56
N LYS A 118 -1.15 3.89 -8.71
CA LYS A 118 -1.36 5.33 -8.94
C LYS A 118 -2.37 5.95 -7.98
N GLN A 119 -3.49 5.30 -7.70
CA GLN A 119 -4.51 5.78 -6.75
C GLN A 119 -3.95 5.88 -5.33
N TRP A 120 -3.00 5.01 -4.98
CA TRP A 120 -2.34 5.03 -3.69
C TRP A 120 -1.17 6.02 -3.59
N GLY A 121 -0.77 6.64 -4.70
CA GLY A 121 0.38 7.53 -4.78
C GLY A 121 1.70 6.81 -4.61
N LEU A 122 1.76 5.55 -5.05
CA LEU A 122 2.96 4.72 -5.09
C LEU A 122 3.65 4.83 -6.45
#